data_AF-A0A8H7RHG6-F1
#
_entry.id   AF-A0A8H7RHG6-F1
#
_cell.length_a   1.000
_cell.length_b   1.000
_cell.length_c   1.000
_cell.angle_alpha   90.00
_cell.angle_beta   90.00
_cell.angle_gamma   90.00
#
_symmetry.space_group_name_H-M   'P 1'
#
loop_
_entity.id
_entity.type
_entity.pdbx_description
1 polymer ?
#
loop_
_entity_poly.entity_id
_entity_poly.type
_entity_poly.pdbx_seq_one_letter_code
_entity_poly.pdbx_strand_id
1 'polypeptide(L)'
;MYTNWEEQALDSLTAIKWYPVTVVVDYLNSLRRYLINTPGKISDSYIPMLGSGIREETDMQVLPAKKNQRFPPNTFYICEAIGSWGLKLDNIALLTNIMINTNRLERKYPNINSPGDLEDRAFTLMHNLMRMIQDRTHFINRSKFEARYNLSWTTSHAHAELNNVSIDNHILTIKEEANTNGSGSNTPTANSSMTNSDQRYCSVSQESTAPTIDLTQE
;
A
#
# COMPACT_ATOMS: atom_id res chain seq x y z
N MET A 1 3.79 -7.13 25.12
CA MET A 1 2.55 -6.32 25.06
C MET A 1 2.92 -4.85 25.18
N TYR A 2 2.10 -3.95 24.66
CA TYR A 2 2.27 -2.52 24.88
C TYR A 2 1.83 -2.14 26.29
N THR A 3 2.70 -1.52 27.09
CA THR A 3 2.41 -1.20 28.50
C THR A 3 1.48 -0.02 28.68
N ASN A 4 1.50 0.92 27.73
CA ASN A 4 0.77 2.18 27.78
C ASN A 4 -0.25 2.32 26.64
N TRP A 5 -0.82 1.19 26.19
CA TRP A 5 -1.81 1.17 25.10
C TRP A 5 -3.06 2.01 25.42
N GLU A 6 -3.62 1.84 26.63
CA GLU A 6 -4.87 2.50 27.03
C GLU A 6 -4.71 4.01 27.23
N GLU A 7 -3.53 4.46 27.62
CA GLU A 7 -3.23 5.89 27.89
C GLU A 7 -3.28 6.74 26.62
N GLN A 8 -3.17 6.13 25.45
CA GLN A 8 -3.01 6.81 24.17
C GLN A 8 -4.32 6.87 23.34
N ALA A 9 -5.45 6.40 23.90
CA ALA A 9 -6.77 6.42 23.25
C ALA A 9 -6.76 5.91 21.79
N LEU A 10 -5.98 4.84 21.54
CA LEU A 10 -5.73 4.29 20.21
C LEU A 10 -6.96 3.65 19.56
N ASP A 11 -8.05 3.49 20.32
CA ASP A 11 -9.34 3.02 19.79
C ASP A 11 -9.84 3.90 18.64
N SER A 12 -9.57 5.21 18.71
CA SER A 12 -9.89 6.14 17.61
C SER A 12 -9.13 5.82 16.30
N LEU A 13 -7.94 5.21 16.38
CA LEU A 13 -7.14 4.84 15.21
C LEU A 13 -7.66 3.57 14.54
N THR A 14 -8.52 2.79 15.20
CA THR A 14 -9.14 1.60 14.60
C THR A 14 -10.15 1.95 13.51
N ALA A 15 -10.73 3.16 13.58
CA ALA A 15 -11.62 3.70 12.56
C ALA A 15 -10.87 4.22 11.32
N ILE A 16 -9.56 4.46 11.44
CA ILE A 16 -8.72 4.97 10.35
C ILE A 16 -8.13 3.78 9.62
N LYS A 17 -8.16 3.81 8.28
CA LYS A 17 -7.62 2.70 7.49
C LYS A 17 -6.11 2.76 7.40
N TRP A 18 -5.52 1.58 7.49
CA TRP A 18 -4.09 1.34 7.32
C TRP A 18 -3.87 0.40 6.16
N TYR A 19 -2.89 0.71 5.32
CA TYR A 19 -2.58 -0.09 4.14
C TYR A 19 -1.11 -0.49 4.13
N PRO A 20 -0.78 -1.77 3.96
CA PRO A 20 0.57 -2.15 3.58
C PRO A 20 0.94 -1.45 2.26
N VAL A 21 2.17 -0.92 2.16
CA VAL A 21 2.62 -0.20 0.96
C VAL A 21 2.51 -1.07 -0.29
N THR A 22 2.76 -2.37 -0.19
CA THR A 22 2.64 -3.33 -1.30
C THR A 22 1.23 -3.38 -1.87
N VAL A 23 0.21 -3.40 -1.01
CA VAL A 23 -1.20 -3.41 -1.42
C VAL A 23 -1.57 -2.15 -2.20
N VAL A 24 -1.07 -0.99 -1.79
CA VAL A 24 -1.30 0.27 -2.51
C VAL A 24 -0.62 0.26 -3.88
N VAL A 25 0.61 -0.27 -3.98
CA VAL A 25 1.31 -0.42 -5.27
C VAL A 25 0.53 -1.33 -6.22
N ASP A 26 0.10 -2.50 -5.73
CA ASP A 26 -0.64 -3.48 -6.53
C ASP A 26 -1.97 -2.92 -7.00
N TYR A 27 -2.67 -2.19 -6.13
CA TYR A 27 -3.89 -1.47 -6.46
C TYR A 27 -3.66 -0.45 -7.58
N LEU A 28 -2.66 0.43 -7.47
CA LEU A 28 -2.38 1.47 -8.47
C LEU A 28 -1.99 0.86 -9.82
N ASN A 29 -1.20 -0.21 -9.82
CA ASN A 29 -0.83 -0.92 -11.04
C ASN A 29 -2.03 -1.61 -11.71
N SER A 30 -2.88 -2.25 -10.90
CA SER A 30 -4.10 -2.90 -11.38
C SER A 30 -5.08 -1.88 -11.96
N LEU A 31 -5.27 -0.76 -11.27
CA LEU A 31 -6.11 0.33 -11.74
C LEU A 31 -5.58 0.94 -13.04
N ARG A 32 -4.27 1.20 -13.12
CA ARG A 32 -3.64 1.67 -14.35
C ARG A 32 -3.89 0.72 -15.52
N ARG A 33 -3.69 -0.59 -15.31
CA ARG A 33 -3.92 -1.62 -16.33
C ARG A 33 -5.40 -1.66 -16.74
N TYR A 34 -6.31 -1.59 -15.79
CA TYR A 34 -7.75 -1.56 -16.04
C TYR A 34 -8.15 -0.36 -16.91
N LEU A 35 -7.68 0.84 -16.58
CA LEU A 35 -7.98 2.04 -17.35
C LEU A 35 -7.43 1.99 -18.78
N ILE A 36 -6.20 1.49 -18.97
CA ILE A 36 -5.59 1.36 -20.30
C ILE A 36 -6.31 0.31 -21.16
N ASN A 37 -6.69 -0.83 -20.57
CA ASN A 37 -7.19 -1.97 -21.31
C ASN A 37 -8.70 -1.96 -21.55
N THR A 38 -9.44 -1.04 -20.93
CA THR A 38 -10.91 -1.03 -20.96
C THR A 38 -11.48 0.27 -21.55
N PRO A 39 -11.04 0.72 -22.74
CA PRO A 39 -11.59 1.91 -23.36
C PRO A 39 -13.07 1.69 -23.70
N GLY A 40 -13.96 2.53 -23.17
CA GLY A 40 -15.39 2.56 -23.52
C GLY A 40 -16.27 1.42 -22.97
N LYS A 41 -15.74 0.49 -22.17
CA LYS A 41 -16.52 -0.60 -21.55
C LYS A 41 -16.21 -0.76 -20.05
N ILE A 42 -16.16 0.37 -19.35
CA ILE A 42 -15.87 0.41 -17.92
C ILE A 42 -17.05 -0.22 -17.17
N SER A 43 -16.86 -1.43 -16.65
CA SER A 43 -17.84 -2.12 -15.82
C SER A 43 -17.44 -2.03 -14.35
N ASP A 44 -18.41 -1.63 -13.52
CA ASP A 44 -18.25 -1.49 -12.07
C ASP A 44 -17.79 -2.80 -11.40
N SER A 45 -18.22 -3.95 -11.92
CA SER A 45 -17.86 -5.26 -11.36
C SER A 45 -16.38 -5.61 -11.47
N TYR A 46 -15.64 -4.95 -12.35
CA TYR A 46 -14.23 -5.25 -12.62
C TYR A 46 -13.28 -4.12 -12.20
N ILE A 47 -13.80 -3.03 -11.65
CA ILE A 47 -12.93 -1.95 -11.20
C ILE A 47 -12.06 -2.46 -10.04
N PRO A 48 -10.73 -2.32 -10.11
CA PRO A 48 -9.88 -2.59 -8.97
C PRO A 48 -10.28 -1.66 -7.84
N MET A 49 -10.60 -2.22 -6.67
CA MET A 49 -10.85 -1.46 -5.45
C MET A 49 -9.70 -1.72 -4.48
N LEU A 50 -9.31 -0.69 -3.74
CA LEU A 50 -8.29 -0.83 -2.72
C LEU A 50 -8.86 -1.71 -1.59
N GLY A 51 -8.42 -2.96 -1.52
CA GLY A 51 -8.83 -3.94 -0.50
C GLY A 51 -9.74 -5.07 -0.99
N SER A 52 -10.28 -5.06 -2.22
CA SER A 52 -11.26 -6.06 -2.68
C SER A 52 -10.68 -7.43 -3.09
N GLY A 53 -9.36 -7.58 -3.11
CA GLY A 53 -8.69 -8.81 -3.57
C GLY A 53 -8.39 -9.82 -2.47
N ILE A 54 -8.68 -9.50 -1.21
CA ILE A 54 -8.18 -10.27 -0.07
C ILE A 54 -9.40 -10.84 0.64
N ARG A 55 -9.69 -12.13 0.42
CA ARG A 55 -10.84 -12.86 0.98
C ARG A 55 -10.93 -12.86 2.53
N GLU A 56 -9.93 -12.32 3.21
CA GLU A 56 -9.95 -11.98 4.64
C GLU A 56 -10.04 -10.45 4.81
N GLU A 57 -11.07 -9.82 4.21
CA GLU A 57 -11.24 -8.36 4.09
C GLU A 57 -11.25 -7.63 5.45
N THR A 58 -11.41 -8.34 6.56
CA THR A 58 -11.55 -7.76 7.89
C THR A 58 -10.23 -7.41 8.58
N ASP A 59 -9.09 -8.00 8.20
CA ASP A 59 -7.86 -7.86 9.00
C ASP A 59 -6.79 -6.92 8.42
N MET A 60 -6.85 -6.59 7.12
CA MET A 60 -5.77 -5.82 6.48
C MET A 60 -5.96 -4.31 6.44
N GLN A 61 -7.20 -3.81 6.62
CA GLN A 61 -7.47 -2.36 6.69
C GLN A 61 -7.47 -1.84 8.14
N VAL A 62 -7.22 -2.73 9.09
CA VAL A 62 -7.22 -2.43 10.53
C VAL A 62 -5.83 -1.99 10.95
N LEU A 63 -5.78 -1.20 12.03
CA LEU A 63 -4.55 -0.84 12.73
C LEU A 63 -3.61 -2.06 12.83
N PRO A 64 -2.38 -2.00 12.28
CA PRO A 64 -1.47 -3.15 12.19
C PRO A 64 -0.88 -3.58 13.54
N ALA A 65 -1.34 -2.98 14.64
CA ALA A 65 -0.93 -3.27 15.99
C ALA A 65 -2.17 -3.39 16.89
N LYS A 66 -2.08 -4.24 17.91
CA LYS A 66 -3.05 -4.35 19.00
C LYS A 66 -2.30 -4.32 20.33
N LYS A 67 -2.99 -4.14 21.46
CA LYS A 67 -2.37 -4.18 22.80
C LYS A 67 -1.43 -5.38 23.01
N ASN A 68 -1.88 -6.55 22.56
CA ASN A 68 -1.17 -7.83 22.63
C ASN A 68 -0.45 -8.22 21.32
N GLN A 69 -0.49 -7.40 20.27
CA GLN A 69 0.15 -7.67 18.99
C GLN A 69 1.02 -6.49 18.57
N ARG A 70 2.33 -6.69 18.58
CA ARG A 70 3.28 -5.63 18.19
C ARG A 70 3.13 -5.30 16.71
N PHE A 71 3.36 -4.03 16.35
CA PHE A 71 3.46 -3.62 14.95
C PHE A 71 4.44 -4.52 14.16
N PRO A 72 4.13 -4.97 12.93
CA PRO A 72 4.90 -6.02 12.29
C PRO A 72 6.34 -5.57 11.96
N PRO A 73 7.33 -6.47 12.06
CA PRO A 73 8.71 -6.11 11.76
C PRO A 73 8.89 -5.95 10.26
N ASN A 74 9.78 -5.05 9.84
CA ASN A 74 10.23 -4.90 8.45
C ASN A 74 9.15 -4.58 7.40
N THR A 75 7.95 -4.19 7.84
CA THR A 75 6.84 -3.77 6.98
C THR A 75 6.62 -2.26 7.08
N PHE A 76 6.21 -1.67 5.96
CA PHE A 76 5.82 -0.26 5.89
C PHE A 76 4.33 -0.15 5.61
N TYR A 77 3.69 0.77 6.34
CA TYR A 77 2.27 1.07 6.20
C TYR A 77 2.07 2.53 5.82
N ILE A 78 0.97 2.76 5.12
CA ILE A 78 0.37 4.06 4.84
C ILE A 78 -0.89 4.17 5.71
N CYS A 79 -1.10 5.33 6.32
CA CYS A 79 -2.30 5.63 7.10
C CYS A 79 -3.03 6.79 6.44
N GLU A 80 -4.34 6.67 6.22
CA GLU A 80 -5.14 7.70 5.56
C GLU A 80 -5.06 9.06 6.27
N ALA A 81 -5.02 9.05 7.59
CA ALA A 81 -4.99 10.25 8.42
C ALA A 81 -3.61 10.92 8.51
N ILE A 82 -2.56 10.34 7.90
CA ILE A 82 -1.20 10.91 7.95
C ILE A 82 -0.84 11.53 6.61
N GLY A 83 -0.57 12.83 6.62
CA GLY A 83 -0.18 13.59 5.44
C GLY A 83 -1.35 13.74 4.46
N SER A 84 -1.08 13.62 3.16
CA SER A 84 -2.08 13.79 2.09
C SER A 84 -2.58 12.46 1.51
N TRP A 85 -2.36 11.34 2.18
CA TRP A 85 -2.69 10.01 1.63
C TRP A 85 -4.20 9.81 1.49
N GLY A 86 -4.97 9.99 2.57
CA GLY A 86 -6.43 9.80 2.56
C GLY A 86 -7.10 10.60 1.44
N LEU A 87 -6.86 11.93 1.40
CA LEU A 87 -7.43 12.80 0.38
C LEU A 87 -7.08 12.37 -1.06
N LYS A 88 -5.86 11.89 -1.31
CA LYS A 88 -5.47 11.45 -2.67
C LYS A 88 -6.11 10.11 -3.02
N LEU A 89 -6.27 9.20 -2.06
CA LEU A 89 -6.97 7.93 -2.25
C LEU A 89 -8.49 8.15 -2.45
N ASP A 90 -9.09 9.09 -1.73
CA ASP A 90 -10.49 9.46 -1.93
C ASP A 90 -10.70 10.09 -3.32
N ASN A 91 -9.78 10.96 -3.74
CA ASN A 91 -9.86 11.60 -5.06
C ASN A 91 -9.75 10.57 -6.19
N ILE A 92 -8.88 9.56 -6.07
CA ILE A 92 -8.79 8.53 -7.12
C ILE A 92 -10.05 7.67 -7.15
N ALA A 93 -10.59 7.28 -5.98
CA ALA A 93 -11.85 6.54 -5.89
C ALA A 93 -13.04 7.34 -6.46
N LEU A 94 -13.09 8.65 -6.21
CA LEU A 94 -14.09 9.53 -6.79
C LEU A 94 -13.96 9.60 -8.32
N LEU A 95 -12.74 9.85 -8.83
CA LEU A 95 -12.49 9.92 -10.28
C LEU A 95 -12.91 8.63 -10.96
N THR A 96 -12.48 7.48 -10.45
CA THR A 96 -12.82 6.20 -11.06
C THR A 96 -14.32 5.90 -11.01
N ASN A 97 -15.01 6.29 -9.94
CA ASN A 97 -16.46 6.18 -9.87
C ASN A 97 -17.16 7.05 -10.92
N ILE A 98 -16.68 8.27 -11.18
CA ILE A 98 -17.20 9.13 -12.26
C ILE A 98 -16.90 8.52 -13.64
N MET A 99 -15.72 7.90 -13.82
CA MET A 99 -15.37 7.22 -15.07
C MET A 99 -16.30 6.05 -15.38
N ILE A 100 -16.72 5.28 -14.37
CA ILE A 100 -17.74 4.23 -14.52
C ILE A 100 -19.12 4.84 -14.83
N ASN A 101 -19.46 5.92 -14.12
CA ASN A 101 -20.77 6.57 -14.18
C ASN A 101 -20.65 7.93 -14.87
N THR A 102 -20.44 7.91 -16.19
CA THR A 102 -20.15 9.12 -16.98
C THR A 102 -21.27 10.16 -16.93
N ASN A 103 -22.52 9.76 -16.67
CA ASN A 103 -23.63 10.66 -16.39
C ASN A 103 -23.37 11.60 -15.19
N ARG A 104 -22.48 11.23 -14.26
CA ARG A 104 -22.09 12.11 -13.14
C ARG A 104 -21.32 13.35 -13.62
N LEU A 105 -20.74 13.36 -14.83
CA LEU A 105 -20.09 14.54 -15.40
C LEU A 105 -21.02 15.75 -15.49
N GLU A 106 -22.34 15.54 -15.58
CA GLU A 106 -23.36 16.59 -15.56
C GLU A 106 -23.32 17.45 -14.29
N ARG A 107 -22.69 16.97 -13.20
CA ARG A 107 -22.49 17.69 -11.94
C ARG A 107 -21.44 18.81 -12.04
N LYS A 108 -20.76 18.96 -13.18
CA LYS A 108 -19.77 20.03 -13.47
C LYS A 108 -18.63 20.07 -12.44
N TYR A 109 -17.91 18.96 -12.32
CA TYR A 109 -16.73 18.90 -11.46
C TYR A 109 -15.68 19.93 -11.92
N PRO A 110 -14.96 20.59 -10.99
CA PRO A 110 -13.97 21.60 -11.35
C PRO A 110 -12.89 21.01 -12.27
N ASN A 111 -12.65 21.66 -13.40
CA ASN A 111 -11.63 21.29 -14.39
C ASN A 111 -11.82 19.90 -15.04
N ILE A 112 -13.05 19.39 -15.06
CA ILE A 112 -13.39 18.12 -15.72
C ILE A 112 -14.61 18.36 -16.60
N ASN A 113 -14.39 18.50 -17.90
CA ASN A 113 -15.45 18.77 -18.88
C ASN A 113 -15.72 17.58 -19.80
N SER A 114 -14.77 16.65 -19.89
CA SER A 114 -14.87 15.49 -20.75
C SER A 114 -14.41 14.20 -20.05
N PRO A 115 -14.80 13.02 -20.57
CA PRO A 115 -14.21 11.75 -20.14
C PRO A 115 -12.69 11.71 -20.30
N GLY A 116 -12.13 12.36 -21.34
CA GLY A 116 -10.69 12.46 -21.53
C GLY A 116 -9.99 13.23 -20.40
N ASP A 117 -10.62 14.29 -19.88
CA ASP A 117 -10.10 15.04 -18.73
C ASP A 117 -10.05 14.17 -17.46
N LEU A 118 -11.04 13.27 -17.29
CA LEU A 118 -11.04 12.31 -16.18
C LEU A 118 -9.88 11.33 -16.27
N GLU A 119 -9.64 10.77 -17.46
CA GLU A 119 -8.54 9.84 -17.71
C GLU A 119 -7.20 10.51 -17.42
N ASP A 120 -6.95 11.68 -18.00
CA ASP A 120 -5.71 12.45 -17.78
C ASP A 120 -5.51 12.77 -16.29
N ARG A 121 -6.58 13.21 -15.62
CA ARG A 121 -6.53 13.53 -14.19
C ARG A 121 -6.26 12.30 -13.34
N ALA A 122 -6.86 11.16 -13.67
CA ALA A 122 -6.63 9.89 -12.99
C ALA A 122 -5.18 9.43 -13.17
N PHE A 123 -4.64 9.49 -14.39
CA PHE A 123 -3.23 9.14 -14.66
C PHE A 123 -2.26 10.07 -13.93
N THR A 124 -2.52 11.37 -13.92
CA THR A 124 -1.73 12.35 -13.18
C THR A 124 -1.74 12.05 -11.68
N LEU A 125 -2.90 11.71 -11.11
CA LEU A 125 -3.02 11.38 -9.70
C LEU A 125 -2.32 10.06 -9.35
N MET A 126 -2.47 9.01 -10.18
CA MET A 126 -1.73 7.75 -10.03
C MET A 126 -0.22 7.97 -10.07
N HIS A 127 0.27 8.77 -11.01
CA HIS A 127 1.69 9.11 -11.11
C HIS A 127 2.19 9.82 -9.85
N ASN A 128 1.44 10.79 -9.35
CA ASN A 128 1.77 11.49 -8.11
C ASN A 128 1.80 10.55 -6.89
N LEU A 129 0.85 9.62 -6.79
CA LEU A 129 0.84 8.61 -5.74
C LEU A 129 2.06 7.69 -5.85
N MET A 130 2.39 7.21 -7.05
CA MET A 130 3.59 6.39 -7.28
C MET A 130 4.88 7.14 -6.92
N ARG A 131 4.97 8.44 -7.23
CA ARG A 131 6.09 9.28 -6.80
C ARG A 131 6.17 9.37 -5.26
N MET A 132 5.04 9.57 -4.58
CA MET A 132 5.02 9.55 -3.11
C MET A 132 5.49 8.21 -2.52
N ILE A 133 5.20 7.09 -3.19
CA ILE A 133 5.71 5.76 -2.80
C ILE A 133 7.23 5.69 -2.97
N GLN A 134 7.75 6.15 -4.12
CA GLN A 134 9.19 6.19 -4.40
C GLN A 134 9.95 7.04 -3.39
N ASP A 135 9.41 8.22 -3.06
CA ASP A 135 9.97 9.15 -2.07
C ASP A 135 9.77 8.68 -0.62
N ARG A 136 9.05 7.57 -0.41
CA ARG A 136 8.68 7.02 0.91
C ARG A 136 7.97 8.03 1.81
N THR A 137 7.19 8.91 1.20
CA THR A 137 6.53 10.04 1.85
C THR A 137 5.52 9.54 2.88
N HIS A 138 5.72 9.90 4.14
CA HIS A 138 4.88 9.54 5.28
C HIS A 138 4.71 8.03 5.54
N PHE A 139 5.66 7.19 5.13
CA PHE A 139 5.64 5.77 5.49
C PHE A 139 5.86 5.58 6.98
N ILE A 140 5.04 4.72 7.58
CA ILE A 140 5.10 4.33 8.99
C ILE A 140 5.64 2.90 9.09
N ASN A 141 6.76 2.76 9.79
CA ASN A 141 7.29 1.47 10.23
C ASN A 141 7.07 1.33 11.74
N ARG A 142 7.42 0.16 12.30
CA ARG A 142 7.32 -0.10 13.75
C ARG A 142 7.90 1.02 14.61
N SER A 143 9.14 1.43 14.34
CA SER A 143 9.83 2.44 15.16
C SER A 143 9.11 3.80 15.10
N LYS A 144 8.69 4.25 13.92
CA LYS A 144 7.92 5.49 13.76
C LYS A 144 6.55 5.41 14.42
N PHE A 145 5.88 4.26 14.33
CA PHE A 145 4.59 4.03 14.98
C PHE A 145 4.73 4.13 16.51
N GLU A 146 5.67 3.37 17.07
CA GLU A 146 5.94 3.35 18.52
C GLU A 146 6.36 4.74 19.01
N ALA A 147 7.26 5.44 18.30
CA ALA A 147 7.66 6.79 18.67
C ALA A 147 6.52 7.81 18.59
N ARG A 148 5.66 7.73 17.55
CA ARG A 148 4.57 8.68 17.33
C ARG A 148 3.51 8.62 18.43
N TYR A 149 3.23 7.42 18.94
CA TYR A 149 2.23 7.18 19.99
C TYR A 149 2.87 6.92 21.36
N ASN A 150 4.17 7.21 21.51
CA ASN A 150 4.94 6.98 22.73
C ASN A 150 4.84 5.55 23.29
N LEU A 151 4.64 4.53 22.45
CA LEU A 151 4.34 3.16 22.87
C LEU A 151 5.59 2.38 23.27
N SER A 152 5.53 1.70 24.41
CA SER A 152 6.60 0.84 24.92
C SER A 152 6.18 -0.63 24.89
N TRP A 153 6.94 -1.47 24.18
CA TRP A 153 6.67 -2.91 24.10
C TRP A 153 7.53 -3.70 25.09
N THR A 154 6.88 -4.40 26.03
CA THR A 154 7.55 -5.28 26.99
C THR A 154 7.34 -6.73 26.62
N THR A 155 8.43 -7.51 26.55
CA THR A 155 8.37 -8.96 26.38
C THR A 155 8.31 -9.60 27.76
N SER A 156 7.17 -10.17 28.15
CA SER A 156 6.96 -10.76 29.49
C SER A 156 7.81 -12.01 29.79
N HIS A 157 8.86 -12.30 29.01
CA HIS A 157 9.71 -13.48 29.15
C HIS A 157 11.03 -13.23 29.91
N ALA A 158 11.26 -12.04 30.48
CA ALA A 158 12.57 -11.69 31.05
C ALA A 158 12.69 -11.76 32.59
N HIS A 159 11.69 -12.26 33.33
CA HIS A 159 11.84 -12.45 34.78
C HIS A 159 11.14 -13.71 35.30
N ALA A 160 11.75 -14.87 35.06
CA ALA A 160 11.54 -16.07 35.87
C ALA A 160 12.86 -16.79 36.24
N GLU A 161 14.01 -16.37 35.71
CA GLU A 161 15.31 -16.96 36.03
C GLU A 161 16.30 -15.85 36.40
N LEU A 162 17.11 -16.10 37.43
CA LEU A 162 18.05 -15.18 38.12
C LEU A 162 17.47 -14.36 39.28
N ASN A 163 16.98 -15.03 40.32
CA ASN A 163 17.09 -14.52 41.70
C ASN A 163 17.34 -15.66 42.70
N ASN A 164 18.22 -16.60 42.35
CA ASN A 164 18.66 -17.61 43.32
C ASN A 164 20.07 -18.16 43.01
N VAL A 165 21.05 -17.28 42.81
CA VAL A 165 22.47 -17.65 42.93
C VAL A 165 23.21 -16.50 43.65
N SER A 166 23.27 -16.62 44.97
CA SER A 166 24.30 -15.96 45.78
C SER A 166 25.62 -16.67 45.49
N ILE A 167 26.53 -16.02 44.75
CA ILE A 167 27.94 -16.43 44.72
C ILE A 167 28.78 -15.19 45.04
N ASP A 168 29.51 -15.36 46.14
CA ASP A 168 30.51 -14.46 46.68
C ASP A 168 31.60 -14.09 45.69
N ASN A 169 32.08 -12.86 45.90
CA ASN A 169 33.34 -12.27 45.46
C ASN A 169 34.45 -13.24 44.99
N HIS A 170 34.99 -12.99 43.79
CA HIS A 170 36.44 -12.82 43.67
C HIS A 170 36.84 -11.95 42.48
N ILE A 171 37.50 -10.85 42.83
CA ILE A 171 38.23 -9.93 41.95
C ILE A 171 39.41 -10.67 41.34
N LEU A 172 39.60 -10.57 40.02
CA LEU A 172 40.91 -10.70 39.37
C LEU A 172 40.95 -9.90 38.05
N THR A 173 41.74 -8.82 38.12
CA THR A 173 42.19 -7.94 37.05
C THR A 173 43.10 -8.69 36.09
N ILE A 174 42.79 -8.74 34.79
CA ILE A 174 43.77 -9.09 33.74
C ILE A 174 43.67 -8.10 32.57
N LYS A 175 44.86 -7.74 32.11
CA LYS A 175 45.31 -6.63 31.26
C LYS A 175 44.86 -6.71 29.80
N GLU A 176 44.95 -5.53 29.18
CA GLU A 176 45.08 -5.22 27.76
C GLU A 176 45.81 -6.30 26.95
N GLU A 177 45.34 -6.51 25.72
CA GLU A 177 46.23 -6.50 24.56
C GLU A 177 45.45 -6.15 23.28
N ALA A 178 45.99 -5.17 22.57
CA ALA A 178 45.55 -4.74 21.26
C ALA A 178 45.91 -5.79 20.21
N ASN A 179 45.05 -5.99 19.20
CA ASN A 179 45.54 -6.45 17.92
C ASN A 179 44.72 -5.95 16.73
N THR A 180 45.47 -5.33 15.83
CA THR A 180 45.15 -4.76 14.51
C THR A 180 45.06 -5.84 13.41
N ASN A 181 44.56 -5.41 12.24
CA ASN A 181 44.58 -6.04 10.90
C ASN A 181 43.40 -6.97 10.57
N GLY A 182 42.80 -6.97 9.38
CA GLY A 182 43.03 -6.25 8.13
C GLY A 182 41.75 -6.38 7.26
N SER A 183 41.43 -5.37 6.45
CA SER A 183 41.56 -5.39 4.98
C SER A 183 40.94 -6.61 4.28
N GLY A 184 39.88 -6.36 3.50
CA GLY A 184 39.19 -7.36 2.68
C GLY A 184 38.13 -6.76 1.77
N SER A 185 38.58 -5.96 0.80
CA SER A 185 37.83 -5.60 -0.43
C SER A 185 37.34 -6.87 -1.12
N ASN A 186 36.08 -6.88 -1.62
CA ASN A 186 35.68 -7.62 -2.83
C ASN A 186 34.30 -7.14 -3.33
N THR A 187 34.32 -6.20 -4.28
CA THR A 187 33.35 -6.15 -5.40
C THR A 187 33.76 -7.22 -6.42
N PRO A 188 32.80 -7.92 -7.06
CA PRO A 188 32.54 -7.59 -8.47
C PRO A 188 31.08 -7.78 -8.96
N THR A 189 30.71 -6.85 -9.84
CA THR A 189 30.18 -7.06 -11.21
C THR A 189 28.75 -7.55 -11.44
N ALA A 190 28.10 -6.75 -12.29
CA ALA A 190 26.84 -6.93 -12.99
C ALA A 190 26.70 -8.26 -13.73
N ASN A 191 25.44 -8.66 -13.95
CA ASN A 191 25.04 -9.19 -15.25
C ASN A 191 23.59 -8.82 -15.58
N SER A 192 23.49 -8.09 -16.67
CA SER A 192 22.28 -7.81 -17.44
C SER A 192 21.75 -9.11 -18.04
N SER A 193 20.43 -9.26 -18.06
CA SER A 193 19.75 -10.06 -19.08
C SER A 193 18.41 -9.41 -19.37
N MET A 194 18.43 -8.59 -20.43
CA MET A 194 17.23 -8.20 -21.17
C MET A 194 16.82 -9.41 -22.00
N THR A 195 15.58 -9.87 -21.83
CA THR A 195 14.90 -10.68 -22.84
C THR A 195 13.73 -9.88 -23.38
N ASN A 196 13.97 -9.28 -24.54
CA ASN A 196 12.94 -8.87 -25.48
C ASN A 196 12.22 -10.13 -25.97
N SER A 197 10.89 -10.13 -25.91
CA SER A 197 10.08 -11.00 -26.75
C SER A 197 9.02 -10.15 -27.43
N ASP A 198 9.33 -9.83 -28.69
CA ASP A 198 8.46 -9.21 -29.67
C ASP A 198 7.25 -10.08 -30.01
N GLN A 199 6.13 -9.37 -30.21
CA GLN A 199 5.12 -9.54 -31.24
C GLN A 199 4.58 -10.94 -31.56
N ARG A 200 3.25 -11.11 -31.36
CA ARG A 200 2.38 -11.62 -32.43
C ARG A 200 1.06 -10.85 -32.49
N TYR A 201 0.88 -10.21 -33.64
CA TYR A 201 -0.39 -9.79 -34.22
C TYR A 201 -1.37 -10.96 -34.32
N CYS A 202 -2.64 -10.73 -33.99
CA CYS A 202 -3.78 -11.40 -34.65
C CYS A 202 -4.85 -10.34 -34.93
N SER A 203 -5.09 -10.16 -36.22
CA SER A 203 -6.06 -9.24 -36.80
C SER A 203 -7.42 -9.92 -36.97
N VAL A 204 -8.48 -9.11 -36.89
CA VAL A 204 -9.76 -9.21 -37.63
C VAL A 204 -10.69 -10.38 -37.34
N SER A 205 -11.90 -10.05 -36.85
CA SER A 205 -13.16 -10.50 -37.45
C SER A 205 -14.23 -9.42 -37.28
N GLN A 206 -14.71 -8.89 -38.41
CA GLN A 206 -15.95 -8.13 -38.55
C GLN A 206 -17.12 -9.11 -38.60
N GLU A 207 -18.16 -8.90 -37.79
CA GLU A 207 -19.52 -9.40 -38.03
C GLU A 207 -20.47 -8.23 -37.71
N SER A 208 -20.95 -7.53 -38.73
CA SER A 208 -22.19 -7.82 -39.48
C SER A 208 -23.45 -7.60 -38.63
N THR A 209 -23.90 -6.35 -38.62
CA THR A 209 -25.24 -5.90 -38.21
C THR A 209 -26.33 -6.52 -39.07
N ALA A 210 -27.27 -7.23 -38.46
CA ALA A 210 -28.54 -7.61 -39.07
C ALA A 210 -29.60 -6.52 -38.81
N PRO A 211 -30.43 -6.15 -39.80
CA PRO A 211 -31.55 -5.23 -39.60
C PRO A 211 -32.78 -5.95 -39.05
N THR A 212 -33.34 -5.39 -37.97
CA THR A 212 -34.66 -5.76 -37.44
C THR A 212 -35.74 -5.25 -38.39
N ILE A 213 -36.59 -6.15 -38.87
CA ILE A 213 -37.78 -5.84 -39.67
C ILE A 213 -38.91 -5.47 -38.70
N ASP A 214 -39.45 -4.26 -38.84
CA ASP A 214 -40.66 -3.79 -38.17
C ASP A 214 -41.88 -4.21 -39.01
N LEU A 215 -42.81 -4.94 -38.39
CA LEU A 215 -44.08 -5.37 -38.99
C LEU A 215 -45.22 -4.74 -38.21
N THR A 216 -45.48 -3.46 -38.51
CA THR A 216 -46.70 -2.76 -38.11
C THR A 216 -47.27 -1.96 -39.28
N GLN A 217 -47.74 -2.66 -40.32
CA GLN A 217 -48.70 -2.15 -41.30
C GLN A 217 -49.61 -3.28 -41.79
N GLU A 218 -50.79 -3.42 -41.16
CA GLU A 218 -52.14 -3.35 -41.75
C GLU A 218 -53.18 -3.83 -40.72
#